data_AF-A0A1H9Y7N8-F1
#
_entry.id   AF-A0A1H9Y7N8-F1
#
_cell.length_a   1.000
_cell.length_b   1.000
_cell.length_c   1.000
_cell.angle_alpha   90.00
_cell.angle_beta   90.00
_cell.angle_gamma   90.00
#
_symmetry.space_group_name_H-M   'P 1'
#
loop_
_entity.id
_entity.type
_entity.pdbx_description
1 polymer ?
#
loop_
_entity_poly.entity_id
_entity_poly.type
_entity_poly.pdbx_seq_one_letter_code
_entity_poly.pdbx_strand_id
1 'polypeptide(L)'
;MADTIYCYPGTDILVNKLGIQEYEKLQAIERKLTMLRILELIDKPIRGDFDFKHLCSISEINALHPFREGNGRCQREFIRSLALKNGYVLSFSNVPAGEMLKASQESFLCDYKAMEKIFEQCIRKQ
;
A
#
# COMPACT_ATOMS: atom_id res chain seq x y z
N MET A 1 -16.52 16.28 11.13
CA MET A 1 -17.07 17.02 9.96
C MET A 1 -16.91 16.11 8.76
N ALA A 2 -17.97 15.91 7.97
CA ALA A 2 -17.87 15.14 6.74
C ALA A 2 -16.86 15.83 5.80
N ASP A 3 -16.03 15.05 5.11
CA ASP A 3 -15.00 15.57 4.20
C ASP A 3 -15.66 16.14 2.94
N THR A 4 -15.92 17.45 2.94
CA THR A 4 -16.62 18.14 1.84
C THR A 4 -15.73 18.46 0.65
N ILE A 5 -14.42 18.24 0.75
CA ILE A 5 -13.46 18.52 -0.31
C ILE A 5 -13.36 17.31 -1.25
N TYR A 6 -13.27 16.12 -0.66
CA TYR A 6 -13.03 14.90 -1.41
C TYR A 6 -14.26 14.01 -1.58
N CYS A 7 -15.35 14.22 -0.83
CA CYS A 7 -16.57 13.42 -0.95
C CYS A 7 -17.68 14.15 -1.72
N TYR A 8 -18.60 13.38 -2.32
CA TYR A 8 -19.82 13.97 -2.89
C TYR A 8 -20.67 14.60 -1.78
N PRO A 9 -21.34 15.74 -2.05
CA PRO A 9 -22.16 16.43 -1.04
C PRO A 9 -23.20 15.49 -0.41
N GLY A 10 -23.24 15.45 0.93
CA GLY A 10 -24.17 14.61 1.68
C GLY A 10 -23.78 13.13 1.75
N THR A 11 -22.57 12.75 1.32
CA THR A 11 -22.07 11.36 1.36
C THR A 11 -20.64 11.30 1.92
N ASP A 12 -20.22 10.12 2.34
CA ASP A 12 -18.83 9.81 2.69
C ASP A 12 -18.06 9.16 1.51
N ILE A 13 -18.57 9.29 0.29
CA ILE A 13 -18.04 8.62 -0.90
C ILE A 13 -17.12 9.58 -1.66
N LEU A 14 -15.89 9.15 -1.88
CA LEU A 14 -14.89 9.93 -2.60
C LEU A 14 -15.31 10.21 -4.06
N VAL A 15 -15.13 11.45 -4.49
CA VAL A 15 -15.28 11.86 -5.89
C VAL A 15 -14.31 11.06 -6.74
N ASN A 16 -14.82 10.38 -7.76
CA ASN A 16 -14.08 9.43 -8.57
C ASN A 16 -14.37 9.63 -10.06
N LYS A 17 -13.43 9.20 -10.89
CA LYS A 17 -13.49 9.38 -12.37
C LYS A 17 -14.67 8.66 -13.04
N LEU A 18 -15.35 7.77 -12.33
CA LEU A 18 -16.48 6.99 -12.84
C LEU A 18 -17.84 7.56 -12.40
N GLY A 19 -17.87 8.62 -11.60
CA GLY A 19 -19.11 9.24 -11.12
C GLY A 19 -19.91 8.35 -10.17
N ILE A 20 -19.32 7.31 -9.59
CA ILE A 20 -20.04 6.31 -8.78
C ILE A 20 -20.25 6.86 -7.36
N GLN A 21 -21.50 6.90 -6.91
CA GLN A 21 -21.89 7.34 -5.55
C GLN A 21 -22.51 6.19 -4.73
N GLU A 22 -22.22 4.94 -5.10
CA GLU A 22 -22.63 3.76 -4.36
C GLU A 22 -21.39 3.07 -3.82
N TYR A 23 -21.29 2.95 -2.49
CA TYR A 23 -20.07 2.53 -1.81
C TYR A 23 -19.60 1.13 -2.23
N GLU A 24 -20.49 0.13 -2.17
CA GLU A 24 -20.15 -1.26 -2.50
C GLU A 24 -19.71 -1.42 -3.96
N LYS A 25 -20.41 -0.74 -4.87
CA LYS A 25 -20.07 -0.74 -6.30
C LYS A 25 -18.71 -0.07 -6.56
N LEU A 26 -18.45 1.08 -5.93
CA LEU A 26 -17.18 1.77 -6.04
C LEU A 26 -16.04 0.90 -5.51
N GLN A 27 -16.21 0.32 -4.31
CA GLN A 27 -15.21 -0.53 -3.69
C GLN A 27 -14.88 -1.76 -4.55
N ALA A 28 -15.88 -2.41 -5.14
CA ALA A 28 -15.67 -3.56 -6.01
C ALA A 28 -14.88 -3.21 -7.27
N ILE A 29 -15.16 -2.05 -7.89
CA ILE A 29 -14.44 -1.59 -9.08
C ILE A 29 -13.02 -1.15 -8.73
N GLU A 30 -12.82 -0.42 -7.64
CA GLU A 30 -11.50 0.02 -7.18
C GLU A 30 -10.58 -1.17 -6.90
N ARG A 31 -11.10 -2.23 -6.27
CA ARG A 31 -10.35 -3.47 -6.05
C ARG A 31 -9.91 -4.10 -7.37
N LYS A 32 -10.83 -4.22 -8.34
CA LYS A 32 -10.53 -4.78 -9.67
C LYS A 32 -9.50 -3.95 -10.43
N LEU A 33 -9.67 -2.63 -10.47
CA LEU A 33 -8.72 -1.73 -11.14
C LEU A 33 -7.35 -1.76 -10.48
N THR A 34 -7.30 -1.75 -9.15
CA THR A 34 -6.05 -1.89 -8.40
C THR A 34 -5.35 -3.20 -8.78
N MET A 35 -6.08 -4.32 -8.78
CA MET A 35 -5.51 -5.62 -9.13
C MET A 35 -4.94 -5.64 -10.56
N LEU A 36 -5.65 -5.06 -11.54
CA LEU A 36 -5.14 -4.94 -12.91
C LEU A 36 -3.83 -4.14 -12.97
N ARG A 37 -3.75 -3.02 -12.23
CA ARG A 37 -2.50 -2.23 -12.15
C ARG A 37 -1.36 -2.98 -11.48
N ILE A 38 -1.64 -3.77 -10.43
CA ILE A 38 -0.62 -4.62 -9.80
C ILE A 38 -0.08 -5.65 -10.79
N LEU A 39 -0.96 -6.30 -11.56
CA LEU A 39 -0.55 -7.25 -12.60
C LEU A 39 0.31 -6.58 -13.68
N GLU A 40 -0.07 -5.38 -14.13
CA GLU A 40 0.75 -4.58 -15.06
C GLU A 40 2.13 -4.27 -14.47
N LEU A 41 2.23 -3.99 -13.17
CA LEU A 41 3.49 -3.71 -12.48
C LEU A 41 4.35 -4.96 -12.24
N ILE A 42 3.78 -6.16 -12.32
CA ILE A 42 4.55 -7.41 -12.31
C ILE A 42 5.21 -7.61 -13.68
N ASP A 43 4.47 -7.39 -14.76
CA ASP A 43 4.97 -7.48 -16.13
C ASP A 43 5.96 -6.35 -16.45
N LYS A 44 5.69 -5.13 -15.99
CA LYS A 44 6.47 -3.92 -16.25
C LYS A 44 6.83 -3.23 -14.94
N PRO A 45 7.89 -3.69 -14.25
CA PRO A 45 8.29 -3.12 -12.98
C PRO A 45 8.75 -1.66 -13.14
N ILE A 46 8.48 -0.85 -12.12
CA ILE A 46 8.96 0.53 -12.04
C ILE A 46 10.48 0.52 -11.96
N ARG A 47 11.14 1.30 -12.82
CA ARG A 47 12.59 1.49 -12.80
C ARG A 47 12.96 2.62 -11.84
N GLY A 48 13.95 2.39 -10.99
CA GLY A 48 14.49 3.37 -10.04
C GLY A 48 15.61 2.73 -9.24
N ASP A 49 16.47 3.52 -8.58
CA ASP A 49 17.62 2.97 -7.85
C ASP A 49 17.29 2.31 -6.52
N PHE A 50 16.15 2.67 -5.93
CA PHE A 50 15.62 2.11 -4.68
C PHE A 50 16.70 1.86 -3.61
N ASP A 51 17.64 2.81 -3.49
CA ASP A 51 18.74 2.72 -2.54
C ASP A 51 18.26 2.85 -1.09
N PHE A 52 19.14 2.51 -0.14
CA PHE A 52 18.82 2.55 1.29
C PHE A 52 18.23 3.89 1.75
N LYS A 53 18.67 5.01 1.17
CA LYS A 53 18.18 6.36 1.49
C LYS A 53 16.74 6.56 1.00
N HIS A 54 16.43 6.10 -0.21
CA HIS A 54 15.07 6.06 -0.74
C HIS A 54 14.19 5.19 0.17
N LEU A 55 14.71 4.08 0.72
CA LEU A 55 13.99 3.18 1.62
C LEU A 55 13.71 3.74 3.00
N CYS A 56 14.67 4.39 3.64
CA CYS A 56 14.43 5.06 4.93
C CYS A 56 13.38 6.18 4.81
N SER A 57 13.34 6.88 3.68
CA SER A 57 12.27 7.87 3.44
C SER A 57 10.88 7.23 3.32
N ILE A 58 10.78 5.93 3.02
CA ILE A 58 9.50 5.21 2.87
C ILE A 58 8.95 4.67 4.18
N SER A 59 9.80 4.26 5.12
CA SER A 59 9.34 4.01 6.50
C SER A 59 8.71 5.27 7.11
N GLU A 60 9.21 6.46 6.74
CA GLU A 60 8.59 7.74 7.09
C GLU A 60 7.29 7.99 6.29
N ILE A 61 7.18 7.53 5.03
CA ILE A 61 5.94 7.60 4.23
C ILE A 61 4.76 6.86 4.88
N ASN A 62 5.00 5.77 5.62
CA ASN A 62 3.95 5.12 6.43
C ASN A 62 3.34 6.09 7.45
N ALA A 63 4.15 6.92 8.10
CA ALA A 63 3.70 7.92 9.06
C ALA A 63 3.12 9.17 8.37
N LEU A 64 3.66 9.56 7.21
CA LEU A 64 3.24 10.76 6.48
C LEU A 64 1.85 10.66 5.85
N HIS A 65 1.38 9.45 5.50
CA HIS A 65 0.08 9.23 4.87
C HIS A 65 -0.21 10.23 3.72
N PRO A 66 0.67 10.31 2.69
CA PRO A 66 0.68 11.43 1.74
C PRO A 66 -0.53 11.49 0.80
N PHE A 67 -1.29 10.39 0.66
CA PHE A 67 -2.49 10.34 -0.16
C PHE A 67 -3.76 10.37 0.70
N ARG A 68 -4.84 10.90 0.13
CA ARG A 68 -6.16 10.89 0.78
C ARG A 68 -6.71 9.48 1.01
N GLU A 69 -6.45 8.56 0.09
CA GLU A 69 -6.80 7.13 0.17
C GLU A 69 -5.74 6.33 -0.63
N GLY A 70 -5.55 5.05 -0.30
CA GLY A 70 -4.71 4.15 -1.09
C GLY A 70 -3.26 4.01 -0.63
N ASN A 71 -2.85 4.72 0.43
CA ASN A 71 -1.48 4.72 0.97
C ASN A 71 -0.89 3.31 1.09
N GLY A 72 -1.58 2.40 1.80
CA GLY A 72 -1.10 1.04 2.00
C GLY A 72 -0.96 0.22 0.72
N ARG A 73 -1.81 0.47 -0.30
CA ARG A 73 -1.70 -0.21 -1.61
C ARG A 73 -0.46 0.28 -2.35
N CYS A 74 -0.26 1.60 -2.41
CA CYS A 74 0.91 2.20 -3.05
C CYS A 74 2.21 1.78 -2.37
N GLN A 75 2.26 1.79 -1.04
CA GLN A 75 3.43 1.39 -0.25
C GLN A 75 3.81 -0.08 -0.52
N ARG A 76 2.85 -1.00 -0.48
CA ARG A 76 3.14 -2.44 -0.73
C ARG A 76 3.68 -2.69 -2.13
N GLU A 77 3.10 -2.08 -3.15
CA GLU A 77 3.58 -2.24 -4.53
C GLU A 77 4.96 -1.62 -4.75
N PHE A 78 5.23 -0.49 -4.09
CA PHE A 78 6.55 0.11 -4.12
C PHE A 78 7.60 -0.83 -3.52
N ILE A 79 7.36 -1.32 -2.30
CA ILE A 79 8.30 -2.22 -1.60
C ILE A 79 8.48 -3.53 -2.37
N ARG A 80 7.41 -4.06 -2.98
CA ARG A 80 7.48 -5.23 -3.87
C ARG A 80 8.38 -4.96 -5.09
N SER A 81 8.24 -3.80 -5.73
CA SER A 81 9.05 -3.42 -6.91
C SER A 81 10.54 -3.29 -6.55
N LEU A 82 10.83 -2.70 -5.40
CA LEU A 82 12.18 -2.66 -4.83
C LEU A 82 12.75 -4.07 -4.61
N ALA A 83 11.97 -4.93 -3.94
CA ALA A 83 12.42 -6.28 -3.60
C ALA A 83 12.83 -7.01 -4.89
N LEU A 84 11.98 -6.93 -5.92
CA LEU A 84 12.24 -7.52 -7.23
C LEU A 84 13.52 -6.98 -7.88
N LYS A 85 13.77 -5.67 -7.81
CA LYS A 85 15.02 -5.10 -8.35
C LYS A 85 16.27 -5.69 -7.67
N ASN A 86 16.16 -6.03 -6.39
CA ASN A 86 17.26 -6.59 -5.60
C ASN A 86 17.31 -8.13 -5.62
N GLY A 87 16.53 -8.79 -6.50
CA GLY A 87 16.50 -10.25 -6.59
C GLY A 87 15.75 -10.91 -5.44
N TYR A 88 14.76 -10.23 -4.87
CA TYR A 88 13.88 -10.76 -3.85
C TYR A 88 12.43 -10.76 -4.32
N VAL A 89 11.69 -11.81 -3.98
CA VAL A 89 10.24 -11.86 -4.11
C VAL A 89 9.65 -11.56 -2.74
N LEU A 90 8.77 -10.57 -2.68
CA LEU A 90 8.04 -10.19 -1.46
C LEU A 90 6.55 -10.41 -1.67
N SER A 91 5.95 -11.24 -0.82
CA SER A 91 4.51 -11.53 -0.88
C SER A 91 3.85 -11.39 0.49
N PHE A 92 2.87 -10.48 0.57
CA PHE A 92 2.07 -10.25 1.78
C PHE A 92 0.76 -11.06 1.79
N SER A 93 0.55 -11.95 0.82
CA SER A 93 -0.73 -12.68 0.64
C SER A 93 -1.16 -13.47 1.87
N ASN A 94 -0.19 -13.91 2.69
CA ASN A 94 -0.42 -14.74 3.86
C ASN A 94 -0.43 -13.96 5.18
N VAL A 95 -0.28 -12.62 5.15
CA VAL A 95 -0.24 -11.81 6.37
C VAL A 95 -1.65 -11.35 6.73
N PRO A 96 -2.18 -11.73 7.91
CA PRO A 96 -3.48 -11.27 8.36
C PRO A 96 -3.51 -9.74 8.52
N ALA A 97 -4.64 -9.12 8.16
CA ALA A 97 -4.79 -7.66 8.27
C ALA A 97 -4.56 -7.14 9.71
N GLY A 98 -4.98 -7.90 10.72
CA GLY A 98 -4.77 -7.54 12.13
C GLY A 98 -3.29 -7.54 12.55
N GLU A 99 -2.50 -8.49 12.04
CA GLU A 99 -1.06 -8.54 12.31
C GLU A 99 -0.34 -7.37 11.64
N MET A 100 -0.67 -7.09 10.37
CA MET A 100 -0.12 -5.94 9.65
C MET A 100 -0.47 -4.62 10.34
N LEU A 101 -1.71 -4.46 10.82
CA LEU A 101 -2.14 -3.26 11.54
C LEU A 101 -1.35 -3.07 12.83
N LYS A 102 -1.22 -4.13 13.64
CA LYS A 102 -0.47 -4.10 14.89
C LYS A 102 1.00 -3.75 14.65
N ALA A 103 1.64 -4.43 13.70
CA ALA A 103 3.03 -4.15 13.33
C ALA A 103 3.21 -2.71 12.83
N SER A 104 2.24 -2.18 12.08
CA SER A 104 2.28 -0.79 11.61
C SER A 104 2.19 0.21 12.77
N GLN A 105 1.31 -0.04 13.75
CA GLN A 105 1.19 0.78 14.97
C GLN A 105 2.46 0.75 15.81
N GLU A 106 3.04 -0.43 16.03
CA GLU A 106 4.30 -0.60 16.78
C GLU A 106 5.46 0.10 16.08
N SER A 107 5.55 -0.04 14.75
CA SER A 107 6.59 0.64 13.95
C SER A 107 6.50 2.16 14.01
N PHE A 108 5.30 2.71 14.16
CA PHE A 108 5.09 4.15 14.36
C PHE A 108 5.68 4.64 15.69
N LEU A 109 5.74 3.78 16.70
CA LEU A 109 6.38 4.03 18.00
C LEU A 109 7.86 3.63 18.00
N CYS A 110 8.47 3.44 16.82
CA CYS A 110 9.85 2.99 16.62
C CYS A 110 10.15 1.57 17.14
N ASP A 111 9.14 0.72 17.35
CA ASP A 111 9.32 -0.72 17.61
C ASP A 111 9.09 -1.53 16.34
N TYR A 112 10.18 -2.03 15.75
CA TYR A 112 10.16 -2.69 14.45
C TYR A 112 10.06 -4.22 14.51
N LYS A 113 10.07 -4.83 15.70
CA LYS A 113 10.21 -6.31 15.85
C LYS A 113 9.11 -7.10 15.15
N ALA A 114 7.85 -6.65 15.28
CA ALA A 114 6.74 -7.33 14.62
C ALA A 114 6.79 -7.16 13.10
N MET A 115 7.22 -5.99 12.63
CA MET A 115 7.38 -5.70 11.20
C MET A 115 8.50 -6.54 10.59
N GLU A 116 9.65 -6.64 11.25
CA GLU A 116 10.77 -7.50 10.84
C GLU A 116 10.33 -8.96 10.69
N LYS A 117 9.60 -9.50 11.69
CA LYS A 117 9.08 -10.87 11.64
C LYS A 117 8.14 -11.10 10.45
N ILE A 118 7.31 -10.12 10.11
CA ILE A 118 6.46 -10.19 8.91
C ILE A 118 7.33 -10.24 7.64
N PHE A 119 8.33 -9.36 7.53
CA PHE A 119 9.22 -9.33 6.37
C PHE A 119 10.00 -10.64 6.19
N GLU A 120 10.53 -11.24 7.26
CA GLU A 120 11.22 -12.54 7.22
C GLU A 120 10.33 -13.67 6.65
N GLN A 121 9.03 -13.64 6.97
CA GLN A 121 8.07 -14.62 6.46
C GLN A 121 7.71 -14.37 5.00
N CYS A 122 7.69 -13.11 4.58
CA CYS A 122 7.19 -12.67 3.27
C CYS A 122 8.27 -12.58 2.19
N ILE A 123 9.55 -12.48 2.57
CA ILE A 123 10.67 -12.30 1.63
C ILE A 123 11.33 -13.62 1.26
N ARG A 124 11.66 -13.80 -0.02
CA ARG A 124 12.39 -14.94 -0.56
C ARG A 124 13.42 -14.43 -1.57
N LYS A 125 14.62 -15.03 -1.59
CA LYS A 125 15.63 -14.72 -2.62
C LYS A 125 15.26 -15.44 -3.90
N GLN A 126 15.39 -14.73 -5.03
CA GLN A 126 15.20 -15.25 -6.38
C GLN A 126 16.47 -15.94 -6.90
#